data_AF-A0A9P0GPJ2-F1
#
_entry.id   AF-A0A9P0GPJ2-F1
#
_cell.length_a   1.000
_cell.length_b   1.000
_cell.length_c   1.000
_cell.angle_alpha   90.00
_cell.angle_beta   90.00
_cell.angle_gamma   90.00
#
_symmetry.space_group_name_H-M   'P 1'
#
loop_
_entity.id
_entity.type
_entity.pdbx_description
1 polymer ?
#
loop_
_entity_poly.entity_id
_entity_poly.type
_entity_poly.pdbx_seq_one_letter_code
_entity_poly.pdbx_strand_id
1 'polypeptide(L)'
;MDSNLVEAVMTNINGTAAILDLMKGAESMDAFVLVSTAYSNCLNNVVDEIFYEPPIDPKLLIRIVEDMKPDLLNIMSNGIIGKWPNTYTFTKAVSEHLLISEGRNMPVALFRPTIVTSTVSDPVPGWSDNLYGPLGILLSSNCGILRVIRGNGRIKADTVPGDLVISGLLCYAWEVATQWSNNPVNYKPLVMNFSGNSSSLYMSIKDYTSLAANSGYLAFKKTIWKPMLIIIESEIKFLVLKCLLHTLPAYLFDLMFMIIGRKPKLSIVYKKLDKVMGVLHYFLVREWIIKNENVKALWEKLTPNDRITYNFDVRSVQAETYLRSLMDGLKKYTLKEDMSKAESHKARYERLLVLHKTLKYICLFFISYPFIRRLASLLQNILSKIKLNFHL
;
A
#
# COMPACT_ATOMS: atom_id res chain seq x y z
N MET A 1 -11.10 -2.50 0.64
CA MET A 1 -9.80 -2.54 1.34
C MET A 1 -9.99 -2.81 2.83
N ASP A 2 -11.00 -2.23 3.48
CA ASP A 2 -11.55 -2.81 4.71
C ASP A 2 -13.05 -3.01 4.50
N SER A 3 -13.47 -4.26 4.37
CA SER A 3 -14.88 -4.66 4.38
C SER A 3 -15.42 -4.53 5.80
N ASN A 4 -16.74 -4.51 5.96
CA ASN A 4 -17.31 -4.61 7.30
C ASN A 4 -16.98 -5.99 7.90
N LEU A 5 -17.10 -6.12 9.22
CA LEU A 5 -16.75 -7.35 9.95
C LEU A 5 -17.51 -8.57 9.41
N VAL A 6 -18.80 -8.43 9.11
CA VAL A 6 -19.64 -9.53 8.60
C VAL A 6 -19.11 -10.05 7.27
N GLU A 7 -18.91 -9.17 6.30
CA GLU A 7 -18.39 -9.52 4.98
C GLU A 7 -16.99 -10.14 5.09
N ALA A 8 -16.12 -9.57 5.92
CA ALA A 8 -14.78 -10.12 6.15
C ALA A 8 -14.81 -11.52 6.77
N VAL A 9 -15.70 -11.77 7.73
CA VAL A 9 -15.88 -13.10 8.35
C VAL A 9 -16.43 -14.09 7.35
N MET A 10 -17.44 -13.70 6.56
CA MET A 10 -18.01 -14.56 5.52
C MET A 10 -16.96 -14.97 4.47
N THR A 11 -16.14 -14.03 4.00
CA THR A 11 -15.14 -14.32 2.97
C THR A 11 -13.89 -15.01 3.52
N ASN A 12 -13.28 -14.48 4.59
CA ASN A 12 -11.97 -14.93 5.03
C ASN A 12 -12.02 -16.08 6.04
N ILE A 13 -13.13 -16.27 6.77
CA ILE A 13 -13.24 -17.30 7.80
C ILE A 13 -14.19 -18.40 7.34
N ASN A 14 -15.45 -18.07 7.02
CA ASN A 14 -16.41 -19.07 6.53
C ASN A 14 -15.97 -19.65 5.17
N GLY A 15 -15.42 -18.82 4.29
CA GLY A 15 -14.80 -19.31 3.05
C GLY A 15 -13.69 -20.31 3.29
N THR A 16 -12.78 -20.04 4.25
CA THR A 16 -11.72 -20.98 4.61
C THR A 16 -12.27 -22.25 5.27
N ALA A 17 -13.28 -22.13 6.14
CA ALA A 17 -13.95 -23.27 6.78
C ALA A 17 -14.57 -24.20 5.73
N ALA A 18 -15.34 -23.63 4.80
CA ALA A 18 -16.01 -24.38 3.74
C ALA A 18 -15.02 -25.11 2.84
N ILE A 19 -13.89 -24.49 2.49
CA ILE A 19 -12.86 -25.16 1.70
C ILE A 19 -12.17 -26.26 2.51
N LEU A 20 -11.84 -26.03 3.79
CA LEU A 20 -11.27 -27.09 4.63
C LEU A 20 -12.21 -28.29 4.77
N ASP A 21 -13.50 -28.04 4.97
CA ASP A 21 -14.51 -29.10 5.05
C ASP A 21 -14.67 -29.84 3.72
N LEU A 22 -14.63 -29.14 2.59
CA LEU A 22 -14.59 -29.76 1.27
C LEU A 22 -13.34 -30.64 1.11
N MET A 23 -12.18 -30.17 1.57
CA MET A 23 -10.92 -30.90 1.47
C MET A 23 -10.88 -32.14 2.38
N LYS A 24 -11.57 -32.14 3.52
CA LYS A 24 -11.71 -33.34 4.37
C LYS A 24 -12.45 -34.48 3.66
N GLY A 25 -13.33 -34.15 2.72
CA GLY A 25 -14.05 -35.12 1.89
C GLY A 25 -13.35 -35.53 0.60
N ALA A 26 -12.18 -34.95 0.28
CA ALA A 26 -11.45 -35.27 -0.94
C ALA A 26 -10.77 -36.65 -0.84
N GLU A 27 -10.88 -37.45 -1.90
CA GLU A 27 -10.24 -38.79 -1.96
C GLU A 27 -8.71 -38.70 -1.95
N SER A 28 -8.17 -37.69 -2.64
CA SER A 28 -6.74 -37.38 -2.67
C SER A 28 -6.53 -35.87 -2.69
N MET A 29 -5.60 -35.41 -1.87
CA MET A 29 -5.14 -34.03 -1.85
C MET A 29 -3.65 -34.02 -1.62
N ASP A 30 -2.93 -33.34 -2.51
CA ASP A 30 -1.47 -33.23 -2.42
C ASP A 30 -1.05 -32.05 -1.55
N ALA A 31 -1.72 -30.91 -1.68
CA ALA A 31 -1.43 -29.70 -0.90
C ALA A 31 -2.63 -28.75 -0.82
N PHE A 32 -2.79 -28.12 0.34
CA PHE A 32 -3.67 -26.98 0.54
C PHE A 32 -2.89 -25.82 1.18
N VAL A 33 -2.67 -24.75 0.42
CA VAL A 33 -1.93 -23.58 0.90
C VAL A 33 -2.88 -22.41 1.14
N LEU A 34 -3.08 -22.05 2.40
CA LEU A 34 -3.85 -20.86 2.77
C LEU A 34 -3.00 -19.61 2.54
N VAL A 35 -3.45 -18.71 1.68
CA VAL A 35 -2.83 -17.40 1.49
C VAL A 35 -3.37 -16.40 2.50
N SER A 36 -2.51 -15.97 3.42
CA SER A 36 -2.75 -14.92 4.39
C SER A 36 -1.96 -13.65 4.01
N THR A 37 -1.38 -12.96 4.98
CA THR A 37 -0.50 -11.81 4.78
C THR A 37 0.45 -11.71 5.97
N ALA A 38 1.68 -11.24 5.75
CA ALA A 38 2.62 -10.99 6.84
C ALA A 38 2.06 -10.01 7.90
N TYR A 39 1.09 -9.17 7.50
CA TYR A 39 0.46 -8.17 8.37
C TYR A 39 -0.70 -8.71 9.23
N SER A 40 -1.08 -10.00 9.13
CA SER A 40 -2.03 -10.62 10.06
C SER A 40 -1.50 -10.54 11.49
N ASN A 41 -0.17 -10.56 11.64
CA ASN A 41 0.56 -10.47 12.90
C ASN A 41 1.25 -9.10 13.08
N CYS A 42 0.69 -8.03 12.48
CA CYS A 42 1.25 -6.67 12.53
C CYS A 42 1.29 -6.00 13.91
N LEU A 43 0.83 -6.68 14.97
CA LEU A 43 1.01 -6.26 16.36
C LEU A 43 2.41 -6.60 16.90
N ASN A 44 3.08 -7.58 16.30
CA ASN A 44 4.46 -7.95 16.63
C ASN A 44 5.41 -7.15 15.73
N ASN A 45 6.49 -6.59 16.29
CA ASN A 45 7.51 -5.88 15.48
C ASN A 45 8.36 -6.83 14.63
N VAL A 46 8.51 -8.07 15.09
CA VAL A 46 9.17 -9.17 14.37
C VAL A 46 8.10 -10.20 14.03
N VAL A 47 7.99 -10.58 12.76
CA VAL A 47 7.06 -11.59 12.29
C VAL A 47 7.86 -12.82 11.87
N ASP A 48 7.77 -13.85 12.69
CA ASP A 48 8.41 -15.15 12.53
C ASP A 48 7.57 -16.09 11.65
N GLU A 49 8.20 -17.15 11.15
CA GLU A 49 7.56 -18.20 10.36
C GLU A 49 6.91 -19.25 11.27
N ILE A 50 5.98 -18.80 12.12
CA ILE A 50 5.23 -19.62 13.07
C ILE A 50 3.72 -19.35 12.98
N PHE A 51 2.93 -20.27 13.53
CA PHE A 51 1.53 -20.02 13.85
C PHE A 51 1.44 -19.27 15.17
N TYR A 52 0.75 -18.12 15.16
CA TYR A 52 0.53 -17.30 16.34
C TYR A 52 -0.79 -17.68 17.02
N GLU A 53 -0.91 -17.34 18.31
CA GLU A 53 -2.17 -17.47 19.04
C GLU A 53 -3.28 -16.66 18.37
N PRO A 54 -4.50 -17.21 18.25
CA PRO A 54 -5.60 -16.52 17.61
C PRO A 54 -6.04 -15.31 18.43
N PRO A 55 -6.52 -14.24 17.76
CA PRO A 55 -7.14 -13.11 18.48
C PRO A 55 -8.45 -13.51 19.18
N ILE A 56 -9.18 -14.47 18.61
CA ILE A 56 -10.45 -15.01 19.07
C ILE A 56 -10.62 -16.41 18.46
N ASP A 57 -11.33 -17.31 19.15
CA ASP A 57 -11.74 -18.60 18.58
C ASP A 57 -12.56 -18.36 17.29
N PRO A 58 -12.17 -18.94 16.12
CA PRO A 58 -12.89 -18.77 14.86
C PRO A 58 -14.36 -19.17 14.94
N LYS A 59 -14.70 -20.27 15.62
CA LYS A 59 -16.09 -20.75 15.76
C LYS A 59 -16.92 -19.79 16.61
N LEU A 60 -16.31 -19.21 17.64
CA LEU A 60 -16.97 -18.15 18.42
C LEU A 60 -17.25 -16.93 17.57
N LEU A 61 -16.28 -16.48 16.77
CA LEU A 61 -16.46 -15.31 15.89
C LEU A 61 -17.54 -15.55 14.83
N ILE A 62 -17.62 -16.76 14.26
CA ILE A 62 -18.69 -17.14 13.34
C ILE A 62 -20.06 -17.01 14.00
N ARG A 63 -20.26 -17.61 15.18
CA ARG A 63 -21.52 -17.53 15.93
C ARG A 63 -21.90 -16.08 16.28
N ILE A 64 -20.92 -15.28 16.70
CA ILE A 64 -21.08 -13.85 16.96
C ILE A 64 -21.66 -13.13 15.74
N VAL A 65 -21.15 -13.44 14.54
CA VAL A 65 -21.60 -12.80 13.30
C VAL A 65 -22.96 -13.31 12.81
N GLU A 66 -23.23 -14.60 12.97
CA GLU A 66 -24.47 -15.25 12.50
C GLU A 66 -25.67 -14.96 13.41
N ASP A 67 -25.47 -14.97 14.73
CA ASP A 67 -26.56 -14.88 15.70
C ASP A 67 -26.93 -13.44 16.09
N MET A 68 -26.02 -12.47 15.90
CA MET A 68 -26.27 -11.08 16.29
C MET A 68 -26.95 -10.25 15.21
N LYS A 69 -27.80 -9.31 15.66
CA LYS A 69 -28.41 -8.32 14.77
C LYS A 69 -27.33 -7.43 14.13
N PRO A 70 -27.42 -7.14 12.81
CA PRO A 70 -26.40 -6.35 12.10
C PRO A 70 -26.06 -5.00 12.73
N ASP A 71 -27.05 -4.28 13.26
CA ASP A 71 -26.84 -2.97 13.90
C ASP A 71 -25.99 -3.07 15.18
N LEU A 72 -26.22 -4.11 15.99
CA LEU A 72 -25.44 -4.35 17.21
C LEU A 72 -24.01 -4.77 16.85
N LEU A 73 -23.85 -5.63 15.85
CA LEU A 73 -22.55 -6.03 15.30
C LEU A 73 -21.74 -4.83 14.83
N ASN A 74 -22.37 -3.90 14.12
CA ASN A 74 -21.70 -2.68 13.66
C ASN A 74 -21.19 -1.82 14.84
N ILE A 75 -21.97 -1.72 15.93
CA ILE A 75 -21.56 -1.00 17.14
C ILE A 75 -20.40 -1.70 17.85
N MET A 76 -20.43 -3.04 17.93
CA MET A 76 -19.44 -3.85 18.64
C MET A 76 -18.18 -4.17 17.82
N SER A 77 -18.20 -3.96 16.49
CA SER A 77 -17.15 -4.39 15.57
C SER A 77 -15.75 -3.94 16.01
N ASN A 78 -15.61 -2.67 16.44
CA ASN A 78 -14.33 -2.15 16.90
C ASN A 78 -13.82 -2.88 18.17
N GLY A 79 -14.73 -3.26 19.08
CA GLY A 79 -14.38 -4.03 20.26
C GLY A 79 -13.95 -5.47 19.94
N ILE A 80 -14.59 -6.09 18.94
CA ILE A 80 -14.26 -7.44 18.46
C ILE A 80 -12.91 -7.46 17.75
N ILE A 81 -12.67 -6.48 16.86
CA ILE A 81 -11.39 -6.32 16.14
C ILE A 81 -10.25 -5.99 17.12
N GLY A 82 -10.54 -5.27 18.20
CA GLY A 82 -9.62 -5.01 19.30
C GLY A 82 -8.40 -4.19 18.85
N LYS A 83 -7.20 -4.80 18.94
CA LYS A 83 -5.93 -4.11 18.67
C LYS A 83 -5.56 -4.03 17.19
N TRP A 84 -6.19 -4.82 16.34
CA TRP A 84 -5.86 -4.87 14.92
C TRP A 84 -6.26 -3.56 14.24
N PRO A 85 -5.42 -3.04 13.30
CA PRO A 85 -5.66 -1.74 12.68
C PRO A 85 -6.84 -1.73 11.71
N ASN A 86 -7.29 -2.90 11.26
CA ASN A 86 -8.41 -3.06 10.33
C ASN A 86 -8.98 -4.49 10.39
N THR A 87 -10.16 -4.65 9.82
CA THR A 87 -10.89 -5.92 9.75
C THR A 87 -10.15 -6.96 8.91
N TYR A 88 -9.46 -6.53 7.85
CA TYR A 88 -8.69 -7.43 6.98
C TYR A 88 -7.55 -8.17 7.72
N THR A 89 -6.67 -7.46 8.43
CA THR A 89 -5.57 -8.11 9.16
C THR A 89 -6.07 -8.95 10.33
N PHE A 90 -7.15 -8.51 10.99
CA PHE A 90 -7.82 -9.26 12.05
C PHE A 90 -8.37 -10.60 11.54
N THR A 91 -9.20 -10.57 10.49
CA THR A 91 -9.84 -11.79 9.96
C THR A 91 -8.83 -12.74 9.31
N LYS A 92 -7.75 -12.21 8.71
CA LYS A 92 -6.63 -13.05 8.28
C LYS A 92 -5.95 -13.75 9.46
N ALA A 93 -5.69 -13.06 10.57
CA ALA A 93 -5.12 -13.69 11.77
C ALA A 93 -6.03 -14.79 12.34
N VAL A 94 -7.36 -14.59 12.35
CA VAL A 94 -8.32 -15.63 12.75
C VAL A 94 -8.29 -16.82 11.78
N SER A 95 -8.26 -16.57 10.47
CA SER A 95 -8.28 -17.64 9.45
C SER A 95 -7.05 -18.56 9.51
N GLU A 96 -5.89 -18.02 9.93
CA GLU A 96 -4.68 -18.82 10.13
C GLU A 96 -4.85 -19.87 11.22
N HIS A 97 -5.61 -19.54 12.27
CA HIS A 97 -5.91 -20.49 13.34
C HIS A 97 -6.86 -21.59 12.87
N LEU A 98 -7.83 -21.25 12.03
CA LEU A 98 -8.76 -22.21 11.46
C LEU A 98 -8.02 -23.30 10.66
N LEU A 99 -6.97 -22.91 9.93
CA LEU A 99 -6.10 -23.85 9.19
C LEU A 99 -5.53 -24.94 10.10
N ILE A 100 -5.01 -24.58 11.27
CA ILE A 100 -4.36 -25.54 12.19
C ILE A 100 -5.36 -26.30 13.06
N SER A 101 -6.52 -25.70 13.37
CA SER A 101 -7.54 -26.36 14.18
C SER A 101 -8.31 -27.41 13.38
N GLU A 102 -8.62 -27.11 12.12
CA GLU A 102 -9.45 -27.96 11.26
C GLU A 102 -8.66 -28.74 10.19
N GLY A 103 -7.45 -28.30 9.85
CA GLY A 103 -6.57 -28.96 8.87
C GLY A 103 -5.63 -30.02 9.45
N ARG A 104 -5.97 -30.61 10.60
CA ARG A 104 -5.16 -31.68 11.21
C ARG A 104 -5.13 -32.91 10.30
N ASN A 105 -3.97 -33.56 10.18
CA ASN A 105 -3.76 -34.73 9.32
C ASN A 105 -4.08 -34.47 7.84
N MET A 106 -3.84 -33.25 7.38
CA MET A 106 -3.99 -32.84 5.99
C MET A 106 -2.71 -32.12 5.54
N PRO A 107 -2.36 -32.12 4.24
CA PRO A 107 -1.21 -31.39 3.71
C PRO A 107 -1.46 -29.88 3.64
N VAL A 108 -1.64 -29.26 4.81
CA VAL A 108 -1.96 -27.83 4.92
C VAL A 108 -0.71 -27.00 5.20
N ALA A 109 -0.64 -25.83 4.57
CA ALA A 109 0.43 -24.87 4.82
C ALA A 109 -0.07 -23.44 4.75
N LEU A 110 0.69 -22.53 5.36
CA LEU A 110 0.36 -21.11 5.44
C LEU A 110 1.37 -20.28 4.66
N PHE A 111 0.88 -19.43 3.75
CA PHE A 111 1.70 -18.54 2.95
C PHE A 111 1.32 -17.08 3.21
N ARG A 112 2.28 -16.27 3.69
CA ARG A 112 2.11 -14.87 4.12
C ARG A 112 2.96 -13.94 3.26
N PRO A 113 2.43 -13.41 2.14
CA PRO A 113 3.11 -12.36 1.40
C PRO A 113 3.09 -11.03 2.16
N THR A 114 4.09 -10.19 1.89
CA THR A 114 4.09 -8.77 2.26
C THR A 114 3.24 -7.97 1.26
N ILE A 115 3.56 -6.70 0.98
CA ILE A 115 2.70 -5.87 0.13
C ILE A 115 2.86 -6.28 -1.33
N VAL A 116 1.88 -7.01 -1.84
CA VAL A 116 1.86 -7.42 -3.25
C VAL A 116 1.59 -6.21 -4.15
N THR A 117 2.49 -5.96 -5.10
CA THR A 117 2.37 -4.90 -6.11
C THR A 117 2.26 -5.50 -7.52
N SER A 118 2.48 -4.70 -8.58
CA SER A 118 2.31 -5.17 -9.95
C SER A 118 3.25 -6.32 -10.32
N THR A 119 2.96 -6.99 -11.42
CA THR A 119 3.83 -8.03 -12.00
C THR A 119 5.13 -7.44 -12.57
N VAL A 120 6.22 -8.21 -12.51
CA VAL A 120 7.49 -7.90 -13.19
C VAL A 120 7.36 -8.18 -14.68
N SER A 121 6.93 -9.40 -15.03
CA SER A 121 6.92 -9.91 -16.39
C SER A 121 5.68 -10.72 -16.74
N ASP A 122 5.23 -11.62 -15.86
CA ASP A 122 4.16 -12.59 -16.19
C ASP A 122 2.83 -12.18 -15.53
N PRO A 123 1.66 -12.33 -16.18
CA PRO A 123 1.48 -12.63 -17.61
C PRO A 123 1.84 -11.45 -18.52
N VAL A 124 1.82 -10.21 -17.98
CA VAL A 124 2.30 -9.02 -18.68
C VAL A 124 2.94 -8.07 -17.67
N PRO A 125 3.99 -7.30 -18.04
CA PRO A 125 4.65 -6.36 -17.13
C PRO A 125 3.73 -5.26 -16.62
N GLY A 126 3.88 -4.90 -15.34
CA GLY A 126 3.16 -3.78 -14.72
C GLY A 126 1.68 -4.03 -14.48
N TRP A 127 1.20 -5.26 -14.65
CA TRP A 127 -0.21 -5.58 -14.45
C TRP A 127 -0.60 -5.54 -12.97
N SER A 128 -1.75 -4.95 -12.69
CA SER A 128 -2.42 -5.01 -11.41
C SER A 128 -3.91 -4.73 -11.60
N ASP A 129 -4.74 -5.42 -10.84
CA ASP A 129 -6.20 -5.32 -10.85
C ASP A 129 -6.77 -4.41 -9.74
N ASN A 130 -5.91 -3.92 -8.85
CA ASN A 130 -6.32 -3.17 -7.67
C ASN A 130 -5.49 -1.90 -7.45
N LEU A 131 -6.01 -1.01 -6.59
CA LEU A 131 -5.37 0.25 -6.23
C LEU A 131 -5.08 0.33 -4.73
N TYR A 132 -4.78 -0.83 -4.14
CA TYR A 132 -4.56 -0.95 -2.72
C TYR A 132 -3.13 -0.53 -2.34
N GLY A 133 -3.02 0.08 -1.15
CA GLY A 133 -1.73 0.43 -0.55
C GLY A 133 -0.86 1.34 -1.44
N PRO A 134 0.40 0.95 -1.73
CA PRO A 134 1.33 1.76 -2.53
C PRO A 134 0.81 2.14 -3.91
N LEU A 135 0.07 1.26 -4.61
CA LEU A 135 -0.43 1.53 -5.96
C LEU A 135 -1.40 2.73 -5.97
N GLY A 136 -2.30 2.79 -4.98
CA GLY A 136 -3.21 3.92 -4.80
C GLY A 136 -2.48 5.21 -4.46
N ILE A 137 -1.45 5.15 -3.62
CA ILE A 137 -0.61 6.31 -3.28
C ILE A 137 0.14 6.80 -4.51
N LEU A 138 0.81 5.91 -5.25
CA LEU A 138 1.53 6.25 -6.48
C LEU A 138 0.59 6.86 -7.52
N LEU A 139 -0.55 6.21 -7.81
CA LEU A 139 -1.50 6.72 -8.78
C LEU A 139 -2.03 8.10 -8.39
N SER A 140 -2.53 8.25 -7.16
CA SER A 140 -3.18 9.49 -6.71
C SER A 140 -2.19 10.66 -6.56
N SER A 141 -0.96 10.40 -6.10
CA SER A 141 0.08 11.42 -6.00
C SER A 141 0.59 11.87 -7.36
N ASN A 142 0.74 10.94 -8.30
CA ASN A 142 1.13 11.23 -9.67
C ASN A 142 0.00 11.81 -10.54
N CYS A 143 -1.26 11.68 -10.12
CA CYS A 143 -2.35 12.49 -10.66
C CYS A 143 -2.41 13.91 -10.07
N GLY A 144 -1.59 14.22 -9.06
CA GLY A 144 -1.61 15.49 -8.34
C GLY A 144 -2.79 15.65 -7.38
N ILE A 145 -3.53 14.57 -7.11
CA ILE A 145 -4.66 14.53 -6.16
C ILE A 145 -4.12 14.42 -4.74
N LEU A 146 -3.30 13.39 -4.47
CA LEU A 146 -2.69 13.15 -3.16
C LEU A 146 -1.36 13.88 -3.04
N ARG A 147 -1.40 15.08 -2.48
CA ARG A 147 -0.20 15.94 -2.30
C ARG A 147 0.53 15.82 -0.96
N VAL A 148 -0.13 15.34 0.09
CA VAL A 148 0.44 15.22 1.44
C VAL A 148 -0.15 14.00 2.14
N ILE A 149 0.67 13.24 2.85
CA ILE A 149 0.27 12.12 3.71
C ILE A 149 0.91 12.22 5.09
N ARG A 150 0.20 11.72 6.11
CA ARG A 150 0.74 11.57 7.46
C ARG A 150 1.45 10.22 7.55
N GLY A 151 2.77 10.25 7.73
CA GLY A 151 3.60 9.05 7.79
C GLY A 151 5.06 9.38 8.05
N ASN A 152 5.85 8.34 8.30
CA ASN A 152 7.30 8.44 8.40
C ASN A 152 7.91 7.98 7.08
N GLY A 153 8.43 8.93 6.29
CA GLY A 153 9.03 8.61 4.99
C GLY A 153 10.32 7.78 5.05
N ARG A 154 10.91 7.59 6.24
CA ARG A 154 12.14 6.81 6.45
C ARG A 154 11.91 5.32 6.66
N ILE A 155 10.68 4.91 6.99
CA ILE A 155 10.38 3.48 7.16
C ILE A 155 10.44 2.77 5.81
N LYS A 156 10.83 1.50 5.83
CA LYS A 156 10.95 0.70 4.62
C LYS A 156 9.61 0.13 4.18
N ALA A 157 9.35 0.17 2.88
CA ALA A 157 8.22 -0.51 2.27
C ALA A 157 8.63 -1.94 1.88
N ASP A 158 7.99 -2.95 2.47
CA ASP A 158 8.18 -4.34 2.07
C ASP A 158 7.18 -4.70 0.97
N THR A 159 7.59 -4.46 -0.28
CA THR A 159 6.78 -4.77 -1.46
C THR A 159 7.36 -5.94 -2.24
N VAL A 160 6.48 -6.80 -2.76
CA VAL A 160 6.82 -7.96 -3.58
C VAL A 160 5.99 -7.97 -4.86
N PRO A 161 6.57 -8.26 -6.04
CA PRO A 161 5.79 -8.36 -7.28
C PRO A 161 4.83 -9.56 -7.29
N GLY A 162 3.64 -9.38 -7.87
CA GLY A 162 2.60 -10.40 -7.86
C GLY A 162 2.95 -11.72 -8.53
N ASP A 163 3.68 -11.68 -9.64
CA ASP A 163 4.14 -12.87 -10.37
C ASP A 163 5.17 -13.68 -9.60
N LEU A 164 6.11 -13.02 -8.92
CA LEU A 164 7.09 -13.69 -8.06
C LEU A 164 6.40 -14.34 -6.85
N VAL A 165 5.39 -13.69 -6.29
CA VAL A 165 4.56 -14.25 -5.21
C VAL A 165 3.83 -15.51 -5.68
N ILE A 166 3.27 -15.50 -6.89
CA ILE A 166 2.57 -16.65 -7.49
C ILE A 166 3.55 -17.79 -7.75
N SER A 167 4.71 -17.53 -8.36
CA SER A 167 5.77 -18.52 -8.56
C SER A 167 6.21 -19.16 -7.24
N GLY A 168 6.43 -18.33 -6.21
CA GLY A 168 6.77 -18.79 -4.87
C GLY A 168 5.69 -19.67 -4.26
N LEU A 169 4.42 -19.30 -4.42
CA LEU A 169 3.27 -20.06 -3.93
C LEU A 169 3.16 -21.43 -4.62
N LEU A 170 3.39 -21.50 -5.94
CA LEU A 170 3.36 -22.76 -6.70
C LEU A 170 4.48 -23.71 -6.25
N CYS A 171 5.72 -23.22 -6.14
CA CYS A 171 6.83 -24.02 -5.63
C CYS A 171 6.61 -24.44 -4.17
N TYR A 172 5.96 -23.59 -3.37
CA TYR A 172 5.64 -23.93 -1.99
C TYR A 172 4.59 -25.03 -1.90
N ALA A 173 3.56 -25.02 -2.75
CA ALA A 173 2.60 -26.11 -2.85
C ALA A 173 3.28 -27.44 -3.22
N TRP A 174 4.24 -27.43 -4.14
CA TRP A 174 5.05 -28.60 -4.48
C TRP A 174 5.86 -29.13 -3.28
N GLU A 175 6.49 -28.25 -2.50
CA GLU A 175 7.22 -28.64 -1.30
C GLU A 175 6.29 -29.27 -0.25
N VAL A 176 5.10 -28.71 -0.07
CA VAL A 176 4.08 -29.26 0.83
C VAL A 176 3.66 -30.66 0.40
N ALA A 177 3.35 -30.85 -0.88
CA ALA A 177 3.01 -32.15 -1.44
C ALA A 177 4.13 -33.18 -1.27
N THR A 178 5.38 -32.76 -1.50
CA THR A 178 6.55 -33.62 -1.36
C THR A 178 6.76 -34.05 0.10
N GLN A 179 6.68 -33.12 1.06
CA GLN A 179 6.80 -33.46 2.48
C GLN A 179 5.65 -34.36 2.96
N TRP A 180 4.42 -34.07 2.52
CA TRP A 180 3.25 -34.88 2.86
C TRP A 180 3.37 -36.31 2.35
N SER A 181 3.75 -36.49 1.07
CA SER A 181 3.92 -37.81 0.48
C SER A 181 5.02 -38.62 1.16
N ASN A 182 6.06 -37.97 1.70
CA ASN A 182 7.19 -38.65 2.34
C ASN A 182 6.89 -39.06 3.79
N ASN A 183 6.11 -38.26 4.55
CA ASN A 183 5.83 -38.55 5.97
C ASN A 183 4.49 -37.94 6.42
N PRO A 184 3.34 -38.49 6.01
CA PRO A 184 2.03 -37.90 6.31
C PRO A 184 1.70 -37.97 7.81
N VAL A 185 2.13 -39.01 8.50
CA VAL A 185 1.84 -39.23 9.94
C VAL A 185 2.49 -38.17 10.84
N ASN A 186 3.68 -37.69 10.47
CA ASN A 186 4.41 -36.69 11.26
C ASN A 186 4.52 -35.33 10.56
N TYR A 187 3.66 -35.08 9.57
CA TYR A 187 3.65 -33.82 8.84
C TYR A 187 3.35 -32.66 9.79
N LYS A 188 4.21 -31.64 9.76
CA LYS A 188 4.01 -30.39 10.50
C LYS A 188 3.65 -29.30 9.50
N PRO A 189 2.48 -28.65 9.63
CA PRO A 189 2.10 -27.53 8.78
C PRO A 189 3.20 -26.48 8.72
N LEU A 190 3.59 -26.12 7.51
CA LEU A 190 4.64 -25.13 7.28
C LEU A 190 4.06 -23.72 7.27
N VAL A 191 4.89 -22.73 7.60
CA VAL A 191 4.59 -21.31 7.47
C VAL A 191 5.66 -20.66 6.60
N MET A 192 5.26 -19.93 5.58
CA MET A 192 6.18 -19.20 4.70
C MET A 192 5.83 -17.73 4.68
N ASN A 193 6.79 -16.89 5.05
CA ASN A 193 6.66 -15.44 4.91
C ASN A 193 7.37 -14.99 3.63
N PHE A 194 6.60 -14.58 2.61
CA PHE A 194 7.14 -14.10 1.34
C PHE A 194 7.39 -12.59 1.40
N SER A 195 8.62 -12.22 1.79
CA SER A 195 9.07 -10.83 1.97
C SER A 195 10.10 -10.41 0.93
N GLY A 196 10.04 -9.14 0.55
CA GLY A 196 10.99 -8.47 -0.34
C GLY A 196 12.23 -7.93 0.37
N ASN A 197 12.49 -8.29 1.65
CA ASN A 197 13.55 -7.70 2.48
C ASN A 197 15.00 -7.80 1.93
N SER A 198 15.24 -8.66 0.93
CA SER A 198 16.50 -8.81 0.20
C SER A 198 16.51 -8.16 -1.18
N SER A 199 15.38 -7.57 -1.60
CA SER A 199 15.18 -6.93 -2.89
C SER A 199 15.67 -5.49 -2.91
N SER A 200 16.00 -4.99 -4.10
CA SER A 200 16.18 -3.56 -4.33
C SER A 200 14.90 -2.74 -4.08
N LEU A 201 13.72 -3.38 -4.07
CA LEU A 201 12.44 -2.75 -3.72
C LEU A 201 12.29 -2.44 -2.22
N TYR A 202 13.09 -3.07 -1.35
CA TYR A 202 13.05 -2.84 0.10
C TYR A 202 13.76 -1.54 0.48
N MET A 203 13.11 -0.42 0.19
CA MET A 203 13.63 0.93 0.39
C MET A 203 12.66 1.80 1.18
N SER A 204 13.10 2.98 1.61
CA SER A 204 12.25 3.89 2.36
C SER A 204 11.02 4.30 1.52
N ILE A 205 9.87 4.56 2.15
CA ILE A 205 8.66 5.02 1.43
C ILE A 205 8.96 6.28 0.62
N LYS A 206 9.80 7.17 1.15
CA LYS A 206 10.23 8.39 0.45
C LYS A 206 11.02 8.04 -0.81
N ASP A 207 11.96 7.11 -0.74
CA ASP A 207 12.77 6.71 -1.89
C ASP A 207 11.93 5.95 -2.91
N TYR A 208 11.05 5.05 -2.47
CA TYR A 208 10.13 4.31 -3.33
C TYR A 208 9.23 5.24 -4.15
N THR A 209 8.60 6.22 -3.48
CA THR A 209 7.73 7.19 -4.15
C THR A 209 8.50 8.17 -5.02
N SER A 210 9.72 8.55 -4.63
CA SER A 210 10.59 9.43 -5.42
C SER A 210 11.14 8.74 -6.67
N LEU A 211 11.57 7.48 -6.55
CA LEU A 211 12.07 6.67 -7.66
C LEU A 211 10.95 6.42 -8.67
N ALA A 212 9.75 6.06 -8.22
CA ALA A 212 8.58 5.94 -9.09
C ALA A 212 8.20 7.26 -9.78
N ALA A 213 8.29 8.39 -9.08
CA ALA A 213 8.01 9.70 -9.66
C ALA A 213 9.07 10.12 -10.71
N ASN A 214 10.31 9.67 -10.55
CA ASN A 214 11.45 10.00 -11.40
C ASN A 214 11.81 8.91 -12.41
N SER A 215 11.03 7.83 -12.52
CA SER A 215 11.31 6.66 -13.36
C SER A 215 11.21 6.93 -14.87
N GLY A 216 11.04 8.20 -15.28
CA GLY A 216 10.82 8.59 -16.67
C GLY A 216 9.44 8.22 -17.22
N TYR A 217 8.47 7.88 -16.37
CA TYR A 217 7.12 7.54 -16.82
C TYR A 217 6.43 8.75 -17.46
N LEU A 218 5.54 8.48 -18.43
CA LEU A 218 4.74 9.53 -19.07
C LEU A 218 3.55 9.90 -18.19
N ALA A 219 3.41 11.18 -17.88
CA ALA A 219 2.34 11.70 -17.05
C ALA A 219 0.94 11.18 -17.47
N PHE A 220 0.10 10.94 -16.46
CA PHE A 220 -1.26 10.46 -16.66
C PHE A 220 -2.14 11.54 -17.30
N LYS A 221 -3.05 11.15 -18.19
CA LYS A 221 -4.07 12.05 -18.78
C LYS A 221 -4.92 12.72 -17.70
N LYS A 222 -5.22 11.97 -16.64
CA LYS A 222 -6.05 12.43 -15.51
C LYS A 222 -5.30 13.33 -14.52
N THR A 223 -4.05 13.70 -14.79
CA THR A 223 -3.29 14.61 -13.92
C THR A 223 -3.97 15.97 -13.84
N ILE A 224 -4.31 16.39 -12.62
CA ILE A 224 -4.97 17.66 -12.32
C ILE A 224 -4.00 18.72 -11.77
N TRP A 225 -2.85 18.28 -11.28
CA TRP A 225 -1.81 19.15 -10.72
C TRP A 225 -0.44 18.52 -10.91
N LYS A 226 0.64 19.29 -10.72
CA LYS A 226 1.99 18.73 -10.68
C LYS A 226 2.06 17.56 -9.68
N PRO A 227 2.59 16.39 -10.06
CA PRO A 227 2.95 15.29 -9.17
C PRO A 227 3.84 15.78 -8.03
N MET A 228 3.38 15.54 -6.82
CA MET A 228 4.15 15.79 -5.61
C MET A 228 3.55 14.97 -4.48
N LEU A 229 4.40 14.52 -3.58
CA LEU A 229 3.97 13.87 -2.35
C LEU A 229 4.86 14.35 -1.21
N ILE A 230 4.25 14.99 -0.22
CA ILE A 230 4.92 15.38 1.01
C ILE A 230 4.54 14.35 2.08
N ILE A 231 5.53 13.67 2.64
CA ILE A 231 5.34 12.72 3.73
C ILE A 231 5.77 13.40 5.03
N ILE A 232 4.87 13.49 6.00
CA ILE A 232 5.13 14.23 7.23
C ILE A 232 4.62 13.50 8.48
N GLU A 233 5.46 13.44 9.50
CA GLU A 233 5.15 12.72 10.75
C GLU A 233 4.28 13.56 11.69
N SER A 234 4.56 14.87 11.78
CA SER A 234 3.87 15.80 12.67
C SER A 234 2.42 16.02 12.25
N GLU A 235 1.49 15.72 13.17
CA GLU A 235 0.06 15.90 12.97
C GLU A 235 -0.35 17.34 12.69
N ILE A 236 0.18 18.29 13.46
CA ILE A 236 -0.16 19.70 13.28
C ILE A 236 0.29 20.17 11.90
N LYS A 237 1.53 19.87 11.50
CA LYS A 237 2.04 20.24 10.18
C LYS A 237 1.27 19.53 9.06
N PHE A 238 0.89 18.26 9.27
CA PHE A 238 0.03 17.52 8.35
C PHE A 238 -1.32 18.22 8.17
N LEU A 239 -2.01 18.59 9.25
CA LEU A 239 -3.33 19.25 9.19
C LEU A 239 -3.25 20.60 8.49
N VAL A 240 -2.21 21.41 8.78
CA VAL A 240 -1.97 22.68 8.10
C VAL A 240 -1.77 22.46 6.60
N LEU A 241 -0.87 21.54 6.21
CA LEU A 241 -0.60 21.26 4.80
C LEU A 241 -1.80 20.62 4.10
N LYS A 242 -2.55 19.74 4.76
CA LYS A 242 -3.79 19.15 4.24
C LYS A 242 -4.86 20.23 4.02
N CYS A 243 -4.98 21.19 4.94
CA CYS A 243 -5.89 22.32 4.76
C CYS A 243 -5.52 23.12 3.52
N LEU A 244 -4.25 23.52 3.40
CA LEU A 244 -3.75 24.36 2.29
C LEU A 244 -3.71 23.63 0.94
N LEU A 245 -3.31 22.36 0.94
CA LEU A 245 -3.05 21.61 -0.27
C LEU A 245 -4.20 20.73 -0.69
N HIS A 246 -5.14 20.34 0.17
CA HIS A 246 -6.28 19.49 -0.22
C HIS A 246 -7.60 20.23 -0.01
N THR A 247 -7.88 20.60 1.25
CA THR A 247 -9.22 21.01 1.69
C THR A 247 -9.66 22.34 1.09
N LEU A 248 -8.85 23.40 1.25
CA LEU A 248 -9.17 24.74 0.71
C LEU A 248 -9.27 24.71 -0.81
N PRO A 249 -8.30 24.15 -1.57
CA PRO A 249 -8.44 24.01 -3.02
C PRO A 249 -9.70 23.24 -3.42
N ALA A 250 -10.05 22.17 -2.70
CA ALA A 250 -11.23 21.37 -3.01
C ALA A 250 -12.52 22.18 -2.97
N TYR A 251 -12.74 22.94 -1.89
CA TYR A 251 -13.93 23.77 -1.76
C TYR A 251 -13.95 24.95 -2.73
N LEU A 252 -12.80 25.54 -3.04
CA LEU A 252 -12.69 26.60 -4.05
C LEU A 252 -13.09 26.09 -5.44
N PHE A 253 -12.55 24.94 -5.86
CA PHE A 253 -12.90 24.33 -7.15
C PHE A 253 -14.35 23.86 -7.20
N ASP A 254 -14.86 23.31 -6.11
CA ASP A 254 -16.27 22.89 -6.02
C ASP A 254 -17.22 24.10 -6.08
N LEU A 255 -16.88 25.22 -5.45
CA LEU A 255 -17.62 26.48 -5.58
C LEU A 255 -17.62 26.98 -7.04
N MET A 256 -16.47 26.98 -7.71
CA MET A 256 -16.38 27.33 -9.13
C MET A 256 -17.24 26.40 -10.01
N PHE A 257 -17.25 25.09 -9.71
CA PHE A 257 -18.12 24.16 -10.42
C PHE A 257 -19.60 24.50 -10.21
N MET A 258 -20.02 24.78 -8.97
CA MET A 258 -21.40 25.15 -8.67
C MET A 258 -21.82 26.44 -9.39
N ILE A 259 -20.95 27.45 -9.45
CA ILE A 259 -21.20 28.70 -10.19
C ILE A 259 -21.42 28.43 -11.69
N ILE A 260 -20.73 27.44 -12.28
CA ILE A 260 -20.86 27.04 -13.69
C ILE A 260 -21.96 25.96 -13.87
N GLY A 261 -22.84 25.77 -12.88
CA GLY A 261 -23.95 24.81 -12.94
C GLY A 261 -23.52 23.33 -12.89
N ARG A 262 -22.30 23.04 -12.45
CA ARG A 262 -21.76 21.68 -12.28
C ARG A 262 -21.79 21.25 -10.82
N LYS A 263 -21.96 19.95 -10.59
CA LYS A 263 -21.94 19.37 -9.23
C LYS A 263 -20.51 19.39 -8.64
N PRO A 264 -20.38 19.56 -7.31
CA PRO A 264 -19.10 19.43 -6.62
C PRO A 264 -18.54 18.02 -6.78
N LYS A 265 -17.22 17.90 -6.92
CA LYS A 265 -16.53 16.61 -7.14
C LYS A 265 -15.30 16.45 -6.26
N LEU A 266 -14.53 17.52 -6.05
CA LEU A 266 -13.19 17.40 -5.46
C LEU A 266 -13.26 17.15 -3.95
N SER A 267 -14.20 17.77 -3.24
CA SER A 267 -14.45 17.47 -1.82
C SER A 267 -14.85 16.01 -1.59
N ILE A 268 -15.62 15.41 -2.50
CA ILE A 268 -16.02 13.99 -2.43
C ILE A 268 -14.78 13.09 -2.59
N VAL A 269 -13.90 13.43 -3.54
CA VAL A 269 -12.64 12.71 -3.76
C VAL A 269 -11.76 12.76 -2.50
N TYR A 270 -11.60 13.95 -1.90
CA TYR A 270 -10.77 14.10 -0.71
C TYR A 270 -11.37 13.42 0.53
N LYS A 271 -12.69 13.41 0.71
CA LYS A 271 -13.35 12.64 1.78
C LYS A 271 -13.05 11.13 1.67
N LYS A 272 -13.08 10.58 0.45
CA LYS A 272 -12.71 9.18 0.21
C LYS A 272 -11.23 8.93 0.49
N LEU A 273 -10.37 9.82 0.01
CA LEU A 273 -8.92 9.74 0.23
C LEU A 273 -8.59 9.78 1.73
N ASP A 274 -9.24 10.64 2.50
CA ASP A 274 -9.05 10.73 3.95
C ASP A 274 -9.39 9.42 4.66
N LYS A 275 -10.50 8.78 4.29
CA LYS A 275 -10.88 7.47 4.83
C LYS A 275 -9.81 6.42 4.56
N VAL A 276 -9.31 6.35 3.32
CA VAL A 276 -8.26 5.38 2.93
C VAL A 276 -6.93 5.67 3.64
N MET A 277 -6.52 6.95 3.72
CA MET A 277 -5.29 7.35 4.41
C MET A 277 -5.35 7.09 5.92
N GLY A 278 -6.53 7.22 6.54
CA GLY A 278 -6.73 6.89 7.94
C GLY A 278 -6.43 5.42 8.25
N VAL A 279 -6.92 4.50 7.40
CA VAL A 279 -6.64 3.05 7.53
C VAL A 279 -5.16 2.75 7.29
N LEU A 280 -4.56 3.39 6.28
CA LEU A 280 -3.14 3.17 5.95
C LEU A 280 -2.18 3.77 6.98
N HIS A 281 -2.62 4.75 7.77
CA HIS A 281 -1.75 5.48 8.70
C HIS A 281 -0.96 4.54 9.64
N TYR A 282 -1.60 3.47 10.13
CA TYR A 282 -0.95 2.46 10.97
C TYR A 282 0.31 1.87 10.31
N PHE A 283 0.24 1.57 9.01
CA PHE A 283 1.34 1.01 8.23
C PHE A 283 2.34 2.07 7.75
N LEU A 284 1.92 3.33 7.66
CA LEU A 284 2.78 4.44 7.26
C LEU A 284 3.66 5.00 8.40
N VAL A 285 3.55 4.47 9.62
CA VAL A 285 4.35 4.91 10.79
C VAL A 285 5.04 3.77 11.53
N ARG A 286 4.99 2.55 10.99
CA ARG A 286 5.53 1.34 11.60
C ARG A 286 6.34 0.55 10.60
N GLU A 287 7.40 -0.06 11.08
CA GLU A 287 8.26 -0.95 10.32
C GLU A 287 8.27 -2.31 11.00
N TRP A 288 8.32 -3.36 10.19
CA TRP A 288 8.30 -4.75 10.65
C TRP A 288 9.52 -5.49 10.12
N ILE A 289 10.08 -6.36 10.95
CA ILE A 289 11.11 -7.30 10.54
C ILE A 289 10.40 -8.61 10.19
N ILE A 290 10.28 -8.90 8.89
CA ILE A 290 9.68 -10.13 8.41
C ILE A 290 10.78 -11.18 8.20
N LYS A 291 10.76 -12.24 8.99
CA LYS A 291 11.61 -13.43 8.82
C LYS A 291 11.11 -14.21 7.59
N ASN A 292 12.02 -14.72 6.76
CA ASN A 292 11.72 -15.36 5.46
C ASN A 292 12.72 -16.48 5.10
N GLU A 293 13.19 -17.19 6.12
CA GLU A 293 14.17 -18.26 6.04
C GLU A 293 13.64 -19.44 5.21
N ASN A 294 12.36 -19.78 5.33
CA ASN A 294 11.74 -20.87 4.56
C ASN A 294 11.67 -20.58 3.05
N VAL A 295 11.49 -19.30 2.65
CA VAL A 295 11.56 -18.90 1.23
C VAL A 295 12.96 -19.15 0.66
N LYS A 296 14.00 -18.77 1.42
CA LYS A 296 15.40 -18.98 1.02
C LYS A 296 15.72 -20.47 0.92
N ALA A 297 15.28 -21.26 1.89
CA ALA A 297 15.46 -22.71 1.88
C ALA A 297 14.76 -23.37 0.69
N LEU A 298 13.53 -22.94 0.34
CA LEU A 298 12.82 -23.44 -0.83
C LEU A 298 13.54 -23.09 -2.14
N TRP A 299 14.02 -21.85 -2.28
CA TRP A 299 14.79 -21.43 -3.46
C TRP A 299 16.00 -22.32 -3.71
N GLU A 300 16.72 -22.70 -2.64
CA GLU A 300 17.91 -23.54 -2.78
C GLU A 300 17.61 -24.98 -3.22
N LYS A 301 16.41 -25.49 -2.95
CA LYS A 301 15.99 -26.84 -3.38
C LYS A 301 15.67 -26.95 -4.86
N LEU A 302 15.32 -25.84 -5.51
CA LEU A 302 14.92 -25.86 -6.92
C LEU A 302 16.09 -26.14 -7.85
N THR A 303 15.82 -26.92 -8.90
CA THR A 303 16.76 -27.13 -9.99
C THR A 303 16.99 -25.83 -10.77
N PRO A 304 18.11 -25.69 -11.51
CA PRO A 304 18.33 -24.50 -12.34
C PRO A 304 17.20 -24.21 -13.34
N ASN A 305 16.58 -25.25 -13.91
CA ASN A 305 15.48 -25.09 -14.86
C ASN A 305 14.19 -24.61 -14.17
N ASP A 306 13.91 -25.10 -12.96
CA ASP A 306 12.75 -24.65 -12.18
C ASP A 306 12.94 -23.22 -11.67
N ARG A 307 14.16 -22.81 -11.31
CA ARG A 307 14.47 -21.42 -10.95
C ARG A 307 14.23 -20.44 -12.09
N ILE A 308 14.37 -20.88 -13.35
CA ILE A 308 14.05 -20.07 -14.52
C ILE A 308 12.54 -20.02 -14.75
N THR A 309 11.87 -21.17 -14.67
CA THR A 309 10.44 -21.32 -14.97
C THR A 309 9.56 -20.66 -13.90
N TYR A 310 9.88 -20.90 -12.63
CA TYR A 310 9.16 -20.42 -11.46
C TYR A 310 10.05 -19.47 -10.65
N ASN A 311 10.60 -18.46 -11.31
CA ASN A 311 11.46 -17.50 -10.62
C ASN A 311 10.64 -16.70 -9.57
N PHE A 312 11.02 -16.85 -8.31
CA PHE A 312 10.52 -16.05 -7.19
C PHE A 312 11.64 -15.35 -6.41
N ASP A 313 12.85 -15.28 -6.97
CA ASP A 313 13.96 -14.56 -6.37
C ASP A 313 13.77 -13.04 -6.50
N VAL A 314 13.31 -12.42 -5.42
CA VAL A 314 13.07 -10.97 -5.33
C VAL A 314 14.34 -10.13 -5.53
N ARG A 315 15.54 -10.71 -5.44
CA ARG A 315 16.82 -10.03 -5.73
C ARG A 315 17.02 -9.78 -7.23
N SER A 316 16.36 -10.57 -8.08
CA SER A 316 16.42 -10.40 -9.54
C SER A 316 15.72 -9.13 -10.03
N VAL A 317 14.91 -8.50 -9.18
CA VAL A 317 14.12 -7.31 -9.52
C VAL A 317 14.97 -6.05 -9.42
N GLN A 318 15.06 -5.30 -10.52
CA GLN A 318 15.67 -3.97 -10.57
C GLN A 318 14.61 -2.88 -10.33
N ALA A 319 14.71 -2.17 -9.20
CA ALA A 319 13.69 -1.25 -8.73
C ALA A 319 13.30 -0.16 -9.75
N GLU A 320 14.26 0.46 -10.43
CA GLU A 320 13.98 1.55 -11.38
C GLU A 320 13.14 1.05 -12.58
N THR A 321 13.59 -0.02 -13.22
CA THR A 321 12.89 -0.65 -14.36
C THR A 321 11.52 -1.16 -13.93
N TYR A 322 11.44 -1.79 -12.76
CA TYR A 322 10.19 -2.29 -12.20
C TYR A 322 9.18 -1.16 -11.93
N LEU A 323 9.60 -0.10 -11.25
CA LEU A 323 8.72 1.03 -10.92
C LEU A 323 8.28 1.79 -12.17
N ARG A 324 9.14 1.90 -13.19
CA ARG A 324 8.72 2.44 -14.50
C ARG A 324 7.61 1.58 -15.13
N SER A 325 7.81 0.27 -15.18
CA SER A 325 6.84 -0.68 -15.72
C SER A 325 5.53 -0.65 -14.94
N LEU A 326 5.60 -0.56 -13.60
CA LEU A 326 4.45 -0.37 -12.72
C LEU A 326 3.69 0.91 -13.05
N MET A 327 4.38 2.04 -13.22
CA MET A 327 3.75 3.32 -13.57
C MET A 327 3.08 3.30 -14.94
N ASP A 328 3.71 2.69 -15.94
CA ASP A 328 3.12 2.47 -17.26
C ASP A 328 1.91 1.51 -17.19
N GLY A 329 2.00 0.51 -16.31
CA GLY A 329 0.93 -0.44 -16.01
C GLY A 329 -0.30 0.22 -15.37
N LEU A 330 -0.12 1.11 -14.39
CA LEU A 330 -1.20 1.93 -13.82
C LEU A 330 -1.92 2.75 -14.89
N LYS A 331 -1.16 3.30 -15.85
CA LYS A 331 -1.72 4.06 -16.96
C LYS A 331 -2.54 3.19 -17.92
N LYS A 332 -1.97 2.06 -18.33
CA LYS A 332 -2.55 1.16 -19.34
C LYS A 332 -3.71 0.34 -18.77
N TYR A 333 -3.52 -0.34 -17.65
CA TYR A 333 -4.48 -1.32 -17.13
C TYR A 333 -5.49 -0.69 -16.18
N THR A 334 -5.04 0.21 -15.29
CA THR A 334 -5.94 0.83 -14.30
C THR A 334 -6.69 2.04 -14.85
N LEU A 335 -5.98 2.99 -15.45
CA LEU A 335 -6.60 4.19 -16.01
C LEU A 335 -7.20 3.98 -17.40
N LYS A 336 -6.84 2.86 -18.07
CA LYS A 336 -7.26 2.52 -19.43
C LYS A 336 -6.98 3.65 -20.42
N GLU A 337 -5.80 4.27 -20.28
CA GLU A 337 -5.40 5.37 -21.17
C GLU A 337 -4.87 4.85 -22.51
N ASP A 338 -5.16 5.62 -23.55
CA ASP A 338 -4.59 5.42 -24.87
C ASP A 338 -3.10 5.80 -24.86
N MET A 339 -2.24 4.80 -24.95
CA MET A 339 -0.79 4.97 -24.89
C MET A 339 -0.22 5.66 -26.13
N SER A 340 -0.95 5.69 -27.26
CA SER A 340 -0.54 6.40 -28.48
C SER A 340 -0.54 7.92 -28.31
N LYS A 341 -1.31 8.45 -27.35
CA LYS A 341 -1.45 9.89 -27.07
C LYS A 341 -0.44 10.43 -26.05
N ALA A 342 0.63 9.68 -25.82
CA ALA A 342 1.75 9.99 -24.93
C ALA A 342 2.20 11.46 -24.98
N GLU A 343 2.45 12.00 -26.17
CA GLU A 343 2.96 13.36 -26.36
C GLU A 343 1.97 14.43 -25.90
N SER A 344 0.68 14.23 -26.15
CA SER A 344 -0.36 15.15 -25.70
C SER A 344 -0.45 15.20 -24.16
N HIS A 345 -0.24 14.06 -23.50
CA HIS A 345 -0.22 13.99 -22.04
C HIS A 345 1.03 14.69 -21.48
N LYS A 346 2.19 14.55 -22.16
CA LYS A 346 3.43 15.26 -21.84
C LYS A 346 3.26 16.78 -21.95
N ALA A 347 2.69 17.29 -23.04
CA ALA A 347 2.45 18.72 -23.22
C ALA A 347 1.51 19.30 -22.14
N ARG A 348 0.45 18.57 -21.78
CA ARG A 348 -0.42 18.95 -20.65
C ARG A 348 0.34 19.01 -19.33
N TYR A 349 1.19 18.02 -19.08
CA TYR A 349 2.02 17.96 -17.89
C TYR A 349 2.98 19.15 -17.80
N GLU A 350 3.65 19.51 -18.88
CA GLU A 350 4.53 20.68 -18.94
C GLU A 350 3.78 21.98 -18.63
N ARG A 351 2.54 22.14 -19.13
CA ARG A 351 1.68 23.29 -18.76
C ARG A 351 1.37 23.31 -17.26
N LEU A 352 1.07 22.16 -16.65
CA LEU A 352 0.85 22.07 -15.20
C LEU A 352 2.12 22.39 -14.39
N LEU A 353 3.30 22.03 -14.91
CA LEU A 353 4.57 22.42 -14.30
C LEU A 353 4.79 23.93 -14.34
N VAL A 354 4.52 24.56 -15.49
CA VAL A 354 4.59 26.02 -15.63
C VAL A 354 3.61 26.68 -14.66
N LEU A 355 2.34 26.26 -14.64
CA LEU A 355 1.32 26.77 -13.73
C LEU A 355 1.76 26.65 -12.27
N HIS A 356 2.29 25.50 -11.86
CA HIS A 356 2.79 25.27 -10.51
C HIS A 356 3.96 26.19 -10.17
N LYS A 357 4.94 26.34 -11.07
CA LYS A 357 6.09 27.24 -10.88
C LYS A 357 5.62 28.69 -10.74
N THR A 358 4.74 29.15 -11.62
CA THR A 358 4.17 30.50 -11.59
C THR A 358 3.44 30.75 -10.27
N LEU A 359 2.53 29.86 -9.86
CA LEU A 359 1.83 29.98 -8.58
C LEU A 359 2.81 30.00 -7.40
N LYS A 360 3.82 29.12 -7.41
CA LYS A 360 4.85 29.06 -6.35
C LYS A 360 5.59 30.40 -6.25
N TYR A 361 6.02 30.99 -7.36
CA TYR A 361 6.74 32.27 -7.35
C TYR A 361 5.83 33.43 -6.95
N ILE A 362 4.56 33.44 -7.36
CA ILE A 362 3.57 34.41 -6.91
C ILE A 362 3.39 34.34 -5.39
N CYS A 363 3.18 33.13 -4.83
CA CYS A 363 3.07 32.95 -3.39
C CYS A 363 4.34 33.42 -2.66
N LEU A 364 5.53 33.06 -3.15
CA LEU A 364 6.80 33.49 -2.57
C LEU A 364 6.98 35.01 -2.61
N PHE A 365 6.55 35.67 -3.69
CA PHE A 365 6.56 37.12 -3.78
C PHE A 365 5.66 37.75 -2.72
N PHE A 366 4.40 37.32 -2.61
CA PHE A 366 3.47 37.89 -1.63
C PHE A 366 3.87 37.60 -0.18
N ILE A 367 4.48 36.45 0.09
CA ILE A 367 5.01 36.11 1.42
C ILE A 367 6.25 36.95 1.76
N SER A 368 7.16 37.17 0.80
CA SER A 368 8.43 37.88 1.05
C SER A 368 8.30 39.41 0.98
N TYR A 369 7.32 39.94 0.24
CA TYR A 369 7.13 41.38 0.02
C TYR A 369 7.05 42.21 1.32
N PRO A 370 6.29 41.82 2.37
CA PRO A 370 6.24 42.59 3.62
C PRO A 370 7.59 42.63 4.34
N PHE A 371 8.35 41.52 4.32
CA PHE A 371 9.68 41.43 4.93
C PHE A 371 10.69 42.30 4.19
N ILE A 372 10.69 42.24 2.86
CA ILE A 372 11.56 43.07 2.01
C ILE A 372 11.26 44.55 2.24
N ARG A 373 9.97 44.94 2.28
CA ARG A 373 9.56 46.32 2.55
C ARG A 373 10.02 46.80 3.93
N ARG A 374 9.89 45.95 4.96
CA ARG A 374 10.35 46.29 6.32
C ARG A 374 11.87 46.42 6.40
N LEU A 375 12.61 45.51 5.77
CA LEU A 375 14.07 45.59 5.69
C LEU A 375 14.53 46.86 4.95
N ALA A 376 13.90 47.19 3.82
CA ALA A 376 14.19 48.41 3.08
C ALA A 376 13.95 49.67 3.92
N SER A 377 12.86 49.72 4.70
CA SER A 377 12.59 50.83 5.62
C SER A 377 13.63 50.95 6.75
N LEU A 378 14.10 49.81 7.29
CA LEU A 378 15.15 49.79 8.31
C LEU A 378 16.48 50.28 7.75
N LEU A 379 16.86 49.85 6.54
CA LEU A 379 18.06 50.30 5.86
C LEU A 379 18.02 51.81 5.56
N GLN A 380 16.87 52.33 5.12
CA GLN A 380 16.68 53.78 4.94
C GLN A 380 16.83 54.55 6.27
N ASN A 381 16.31 54.02 7.37
CA ASN A 381 16.46 54.62 8.70
C ASN A 381 17.91 54.60 9.22
N ILE A 382 18.68 53.54 8.92
CA ILE A 382 20.10 53.46 9.28
C ILE A 382 20.91 54.43 8.42
N LEU A 383 20.69 54.46 7.10
CA LEU A 383 21.40 55.34 6.17
C LEU A 383 21.15 56.83 6.47
N SER A 384 19.92 57.19 6.86
CA SER A 384 19.61 58.56 7.28
C SER A 384 20.32 58.95 8.58
N LYS A 385 20.40 58.06 9.58
CA LYS A 385 21.18 58.29 10.80
C LYS A 385 22.69 58.40 10.55
N ILE A 386 23.24 57.59 9.64
CA ILE A 386 24.66 57.69 9.25
C ILE A 386 24.92 59.04 8.57
N LYS A 387 24.06 59.48 7.63
CA LYS A 387 24.19 60.79 6.99
C LYS A 387 24.14 61.96 7.98
N LEU A 388 23.34 61.86 9.04
CA LEU A 388 23.27 62.88 10.10
C LEU A 388 24.56 62.96 10.94
N ASN A 389 25.27 61.85 11.15
CA ASN A 389 26.54 61.82 11.89
C ASN A 389 27.77 62.30 11.09
N PHE A 390 27.65 62.43 9.76
CA PHE A 390 28.72 62.98 8.90
C PHE A 390 28.54 64.49 8.61
N HIS A 391 27.50 65.14 9.16
CA HIS A 391 27.23 66.57 9.03
C HIS A 391 27.37 67.36 10.34
N LEU A 392 27.98 66.75 11.36
CA LEU A 392 28.57 67.39 12.54
C LEU A 392 30.09 67.30 12.41
#